data_AF-A0AAV2A9W6-F1
#
_entry.id   AF-A0AAV2A9W6-F1
#
_cell.length_a   1.000
_cell.length_b   1.000
_cell.length_c   1.000
_cell.angle_alpha   90.00
_cell.angle_beta   90.00
_cell.angle_gamma   90.00
#
_symmetry.space_group_name_H-M   'P 1'
#
loop_
_entity.id
_entity.type
_entity.pdbx_description
1 polymer ?
#
loop_
_entity_poly.entity_id
_entity_poly.type
_entity_poly.pdbx_seq_one_letter_code
_entity_poly.pdbx_strand_id
1 'polypeptide(L)'
;MSCFILRNAAEAESVLKQIAISLAIAEEAHLFEHRDLHLGNILVQRNASKTISYVLRGKAYSIPNHGLVVTIIDFTLSRVLHEAINGTSAFCIPMYYG
;
A
#
# COMPACT_ATOMS: atom_id res chain seq x y z
N MET A 1 11.38 14.67 -13.55
CA MET A 1 10.62 14.05 -12.45
C MET A 1 10.42 15.07 -11.36
N SER A 2 9.20 15.57 -11.16
CA SER A 2 8.86 16.37 -9.98
C SER A 2 8.72 15.42 -8.79
N CYS A 3 9.50 15.60 -7.73
CA CYS A 3 9.28 14.83 -6.50
C CYS A 3 8.01 15.34 -5.80
N PHE A 4 7.29 14.45 -5.13
CA PHE A 4 6.19 14.87 -4.26
C PHE A 4 6.77 15.54 -3.01
N ILE A 5 6.31 16.75 -2.70
CA ILE A 5 6.78 17.51 -1.54
C ILE A 5 5.83 17.28 -0.36
N LEU A 6 6.36 16.65 0.68
CA LEU A 6 5.70 16.52 1.98
C LEU A 6 5.82 17.84 2.75
N ARG A 7 4.72 18.27 3.38
CA ARG A 7 4.61 19.57 4.04
C ARG A 7 5.04 19.56 5.50
N ASN A 8 4.97 18.41 6.17
CA ASN A 8 5.27 18.27 7.59
C ASN A 8 5.55 16.80 7.95
N ALA A 9 6.01 16.58 9.19
CA ALA A 9 6.31 15.25 9.71
C ALA A 9 5.09 14.32 9.73
N ALA A 10 3.87 14.85 9.93
CA ALA A 10 2.66 14.03 9.97
C ALA A 10 2.30 13.48 8.58
N GLU A 11 2.53 14.25 7.51
CA GLU A 11 2.43 13.74 6.13
C GLU A 11 3.44 12.60 5.88
N ALA A 12 4.69 12.76 6.33
CA ALA A 12 5.71 11.72 6.20
C ALA A 12 5.37 10.44 7.00
N GLU A 13 4.93 10.61 8.24
CA GLU A 13 4.47 9.50 9.09
C GLU A 13 3.28 8.77 8.47
N SER A 14 2.32 9.51 7.89
CA SER A 14 1.18 8.92 7.20
C SER A 14 1.61 8.08 6.00
N VAL A 15 2.55 8.60 5.19
CA VAL A 15 3.08 7.85 4.04
C VAL A 15 3.72 6.54 4.50
N LEU A 16 4.59 6.58 5.52
CA LEU A 16 5.24 5.40 6.07
C LEU A 16 4.22 4.38 6.62
N LYS A 17 3.19 4.84 7.34
CA LYS A 17 2.14 3.96 7.87
C LYS A 17 1.33 3.29 6.76
N GLN A 18 0.95 4.04 5.72
CA GLN A 18 0.20 3.52 4.58
C GLN A 18 1.02 2.48 3.81
N ILE A 19 2.33 2.68 3.64
CA ILE A 19 3.24 1.68 3.05
C ILE A 19 3.31 0.43 3.93
N ALA A 20 3.58 0.61 5.22
CA ALA A 20 3.77 -0.50 6.15
C ALA A 20 2.52 -1.40 6.26
N ILE A 21 1.33 -0.80 6.44
CA ILE A 21 0.10 -1.59 6.51
C ILE A 21 -0.24 -2.24 5.17
N SER A 22 0.10 -1.59 4.06
CA SER A 22 -0.11 -2.18 2.73
C SER A 22 0.76 -3.42 2.53
N LEU A 23 2.05 -3.33 2.87
CA LEU A 23 2.94 -4.49 2.82
C LEU A 23 2.46 -5.59 3.77
N ALA A 24 2.10 -5.26 5.01
CA ALA A 24 1.62 -6.23 5.98
C ALA A 24 0.37 -6.99 5.50
N ILE A 25 -0.57 -6.31 4.84
CA ILE A 25 -1.76 -6.96 4.25
C ILE A 25 -1.37 -7.89 3.11
N ALA A 26 -0.48 -7.46 2.21
CA ALA A 26 -0.02 -8.27 1.09
C ALA A 26 0.80 -9.48 1.56
N GLU A 27 1.65 -9.30 2.56
CA GLU A 27 2.43 -10.36 3.22
C GLU A 27 1.50 -11.40 3.86
N GLU A 28 0.50 -10.96 4.61
CA GLU A 28 -0.45 -11.86 5.28
C GLU A 28 -1.31 -12.65 4.27
N ALA A 29 -1.73 -12.01 3.17
CA ALA A 29 -2.60 -12.63 2.18
C ALA A 29 -1.86 -13.55 1.20
N HIS A 30 -0.61 -13.23 0.85
CA HIS A 30 0.07 -13.83 -0.30
C HIS A 30 1.56 -14.13 -0.08
N LEU A 31 2.07 -13.99 1.15
CA LEU A 31 3.51 -14.02 1.44
C LEU A 31 4.28 -13.11 0.45
N PHE A 32 3.68 -11.94 0.18
CA PHE A 32 4.16 -10.98 -0.80
C PHE A 32 5.49 -10.38 -0.36
N GLU A 33 6.39 -10.17 -1.31
CA GLU A 33 7.60 -9.38 -1.14
C GLU A 33 7.77 -8.47 -2.35
N HIS A 34 7.90 -7.15 -2.12
CA HIS A 34 8.08 -6.21 -3.23
C HIS A 34 9.45 -6.35 -3.92
N ARG A 35 10.51 -6.58 -3.12
CA ARG A 35 11.93 -6.76 -3.50
C ARG A 35 12.64 -5.58 -4.16
N ASP A 36 11.89 -4.58 -4.64
CA ASP A 36 12.46 -3.34 -5.20
C ASP A 36 11.65 -2.09 -4.79
N LEU A 37 11.41 -1.93 -3.49
CA LEU A 37 10.60 -0.82 -2.98
C LEU A 37 11.45 0.42 -2.71
N HIS A 38 11.83 1.12 -3.78
CA HIS A 38 12.45 2.44 -3.69
C HIS A 38 11.41 3.56 -3.82
N LEU A 39 11.78 4.81 -3.48
CA LEU A 39 10.87 5.97 -3.52
C LEU A 39 10.23 6.20 -4.91
N GLY A 40 10.89 5.79 -6.00
CA GLY A 40 10.32 5.86 -7.35
C GLY A 40 9.11 4.94 -7.58
N ASN A 41 8.94 3.91 -6.75
CA ASN A 41 7.86 2.92 -6.82
C ASN A 41 6.75 3.22 -5.81
N ILE A 42 6.75 4.43 -5.24
CA ILE A 42 5.76 4.92 -4.29
C ILE A 42 5.12 6.17 -4.90
N LEU A 43 3.85 6.03 -5.30
CA LEU A 43 3.05 7.15 -5.75
C LEU A 43 2.32 7.78 -4.56
N VAL A 44 2.49 9.08 -4.39
CA VAL A 44 1.79 9.86 -3.36
C VAL A 44 0.89 10.88 -4.04
N GLN A 45 -0.38 10.92 -3.65
CA GLN A 45 -1.38 11.82 -4.21
C GLN A 45 -2.12 12.55 -3.09
N ARG A 46 -2.54 13.80 -3.35
CA ARG A 46 -3.42 14.53 -2.43
C ARG A 46 -4.83 13.96 -2.50
N ASN A 47 -5.46 13.83 -1.35
CA ASN A 47 -6.81 13.29 -1.21
C ASN A 47 -7.61 14.18 -0.25
N ALA A 48 -8.91 14.37 -0.53
CA ALA A 48 -9.80 15.17 0.30
C ALA A 48 -10.27 14.45 1.58
N SER A 49 -10.21 13.11 1.59
CA SER A 49 -10.49 12.29 2.77
C SER A 49 -9.46 12.57 3.86
N LYS A 50 -9.89 12.46 5.12
CA LYS A 50 -9.07 12.65 6.32
C LYS A 50 -8.51 11.33 6.87
N THR A 51 -9.08 10.22 6.45
CA THR A 51 -8.76 8.88 6.95
C THR A 51 -8.77 7.87 5.81
N ILE A 52 -8.02 6.79 6.00
CA ILE A 52 -8.03 5.62 5.13
C ILE A 52 -8.25 4.38 5.99
N SER A 53 -9.02 3.44 5.47
CA SER A 53 -9.40 2.20 6.14
C SER A 53 -8.66 1.01 5.56
N TYR A 54 -8.24 0.11 6.43
CA TYR A 54 -7.50 -1.10 6.11
C TYR A 54 -8.08 -2.28 6.89
N VAL A 55 -7.97 -3.49 6.36
CA VAL A 55 -8.32 -4.72 7.08
C VAL A 55 -7.09 -5.62 7.10
N LEU A 56 -6.59 -5.92 8.30
CA LEU A 56 -5.47 -6.83 8.51
C LEU A 56 -5.89 -7.88 9.54
N ARG A 57 -5.76 -9.17 9.20
CA ARG A 57 -6.16 -10.30 10.05
C ARG A 57 -7.61 -10.21 10.55
N GLY A 58 -8.52 -9.79 9.67
CA GLY A 58 -9.94 -9.61 9.99
C GLY A 58 -10.26 -8.42 10.91
N LYS A 59 -9.26 -7.62 11.30
CA LYS A 59 -9.44 -6.42 12.10
C LYS A 59 -9.37 -5.17 11.22
N ALA A 60 -10.36 -4.29 11.36
CA ALA A 60 -10.38 -3.00 10.69
C ALA A 60 -9.49 -1.99 11.43
N TYR A 61 -8.69 -1.25 10.66
CA TYR A 61 -7.83 -0.16 11.10
C TYR A 61 -8.22 1.09 10.31
N SER A 62 -8.47 2.19 11.00
CA SER A 62 -8.64 3.50 10.36
C SER A 62 -7.51 4.40 10.81
N ILE A 63 -6.74 4.92 9.85
CA ILE A 63 -5.60 5.79 10.13
C ILE A 63 -5.82 7.18 9.53
N PRO A 64 -5.41 8.25 10.23
CA PRO A 64 -5.33 9.58 9.65
C PRO A 64 -4.40 9.59 8.45
N ASN A 65 -4.91 10.00 7.29
CA ASN A 65 -4.16 9.99 6.04
C ASN A 65 -3.49 11.35 5.76
N HIS A 66 -3.77 12.37 6.59
CA HIS A 66 -3.28 13.74 6.44
C HIS A 66 -3.50 14.35 5.05
N GLY A 67 -4.58 13.94 4.37
CA GLY A 67 -4.91 14.37 3.02
C GLY A 67 -3.99 13.78 1.94
N LEU A 68 -3.35 12.63 2.23
CA LEU A 68 -2.49 11.89 1.31
C LEU A 68 -2.99 10.46 1.13
N VAL A 69 -2.82 9.92 -0.07
CA VAL A 69 -3.01 8.51 -0.38
C VAL A 69 -1.76 7.98 -1.06
N VAL A 70 -1.32 6.80 -0.63
CA VAL A 70 -0.11 6.13 -1.12
C VAL A 70 -0.45 4.89 -1.92
N THR A 71 0.14 4.76 -3.10
CA THR A 71 0.05 3.56 -3.93
C THR A 71 1.44 3.01 -4.21
N ILE A 72 1.66 1.74 -3.89
CA ILE A 72 2.87 1.00 -4.25
C ILE A 72 2.70 0.49 -5.68
N ILE A 73 3.71 0.66 -6.53
CA ILE A 73 3.69 0.28 -7.94
C ILE A 73 4.95 -0.51 -8.32
N ASP A 74 4.97 -1.00 -9.56
CA ASP A 74 6.08 -1.76 -10.16
C ASP A 74 6.43 -3.04 -9.40
N PHE A 75 5.64 -4.08 -9.70
CA PHE A 75 5.80 -5.41 -9.12
C PHE A 75 6.70 -6.34 -9.93
N THR A 76 7.52 -5.79 -10.85
CA THR A 76 8.32 -6.58 -11.81
C THR A 76 9.27 -7.57 -11.12
N LEU A 77 9.85 -7.17 -9.99
CA LEU A 77 10.74 -8.02 -9.18
C LEU A 77 10.06 -8.63 -7.95
N SER A 78 8.76 -8.41 -7.78
CA SER A 78 8.02 -8.89 -6.62
C SER A 78 7.89 -10.41 -6.62
N ARG A 79 7.77 -10.98 -5.43
CA ARG A 79 7.43 -12.38 -5.20
C ARG A 79 6.08 -12.47 -4.51
N VAL A 80 5.27 -13.44 -4.93
CA VAL A 80 4.08 -13.91 -4.21
C VAL A 80 4.18 -15.42 -4.11
N LEU A 81 3.74 -15.98 -2.98
CA LEU A 81 3.43 -17.41 -2.95
C LEU A 81 1.96 -17.57 -3.34
N HIS A 82 1.74 -18.13 -4.52
CA HIS A 82 0.40 -18.54 -4.92
C HIS A 82 0.12 -19.90 -4.28
N GLU A 83 -0.73 -19.95 -3.25
CA GLU A 83 -1.43 -21.19 -2.97
C GLU A 83 -2.39 -21.41 -4.15
N ALA A 84 -2.01 -22.31 -5.04
CA ALA A 84 -2.83 -22.68 -6.19
C ALA A 84 -4.10 -23.36 -5.70
N ILE A 85 -5.13 -22.55 -5.43
CA ILE A 85 -6.51 -23.01 -5.42
C ILE A 85 -7.14 -22.48 -6.70
N ASN A 86 -6.99 -23.27 -7.76
CA ASN A 86 -7.75 -23.21 -9.01
C ASN A 86 -7.70 -21.88 -9.79
N GLY A 87 -6.57 -21.63 -10.46
CA GLY A 87 -6.58 -21.27 -11.88
C GLY A 87 -7.19 -19.92 -12.30
N THR A 88 -6.83 -18.80 -11.65
CA THR A 88 -7.08 -17.47 -12.25
C THR A 88 -5.87 -16.57 -12.10
N SER A 89 -5.11 -16.39 -13.19
CA SER A 89 -3.93 -15.54 -13.29
C SER A 89 -4.31 -14.11 -13.68
N ALA A 90 -4.80 -13.33 -12.72
CA ALA A 90 -4.76 -11.87 -12.73
C ALA A 90 -5.12 -11.37 -11.33
N PHE A 91 -4.12 -10.95 -10.55
CA PHE A 91 -4.36 -10.33 -9.24
C PHE A 91 -4.01 -8.86 -9.30
N CYS A 92 -5.01 -8.01 -9.55
CA CYS A 92 -4.97 -6.64 -9.06
C CYS A 92 -5.22 -6.74 -7.56
N ILE A 93 -4.21 -6.52 -6.71
CA ILE A 93 -4.44 -6.40 -5.27
C ILE A 93 -5.25 -5.11 -5.06
N PRO A 94 -6.56 -5.18 -4.77
CA PRO A 94 -7.32 -3.99 -4.45
C PRO A 94 -6.97 -3.68 -3.00
N MET A 95 -5.92 -2.89 -2.80
CA MET A 95 -5.46 -2.44 -1.48
C MET A 95 -6.39 -1.38 -0.85
N TYR A 96 -7.60 -1.22 -1.41
CA TYR A 96 -8.61 -0.29 -0.98
C TYR A 96 -9.94 -1.06 -0.85
N TYR A 97 -10.36 -1.32 0.38
CA TYR A 97 -11.78 -1.49 0.66
C TYR A 97 -12.28 -0.12 1.13
N GLY A 98 -13.18 0.46 0.32
CA GLY A 98 -13.76 1.80 0.50
C GLY A 98 -14.46 2.00 1.83
#